data_AF-A0A2J8VX72-F1
#
_entry.id   AF-A0A2J8VX72-F1
#
_cell.length_a   1.000
_cell.length_b   1.000
_cell.length_c   1.000
_cell.angle_alpha   90.00
_cell.angle_beta   90.00
_cell.angle_gamma   90.00
#
_symmetry.space_group_name_H-M   'P 1'
#
loop_
_entity.id
_entity.type
_entity.pdbx_description
1 polymer ?
#
loop_
_entity_poly.entity_id
_entity_poly.type
_entity_poly.pdbx_seq_one_letter_code
_entity_poly.pdbx_strand_id
1 'polypeptide(L)'
;DSQHRAAINTYCSLAACVLTSVAISSALHKKGKLDMVHIQNATLAGGVAVGTAAEMMLMPYGALIVGFVCGIISTLGFVYLTPFLESRLHIQDTCGINNLHGIPGIIGGIVGAVTAASASLEVYGKEGLVHSFDFQGFKRDWTARTQGKFQIYGLLVTLAMALMGGIIVGLILRLPFWGQPSDENCFEDAVYWEMPEGNSTVYIPEDPTFKPSGPSVPSVPMVSPLPMASSVPLVP
;
A
#
# COMPACT_ATOMS: atom_id res chain seq x y z
N ASP A 1 -19.65 -5.84 -17.20
CA ASP A 1 -19.38 -6.63 -15.99
C ASP A 1 -18.70 -5.77 -14.93
N SER A 2 -19.04 -5.92 -13.64
CA SER A 2 -18.47 -5.12 -12.53
C SER A 2 -17.05 -5.51 -12.14
N GLN A 3 -16.68 -6.79 -12.26
CA GLN A 3 -15.35 -7.28 -11.91
C GLN A 3 -14.29 -6.72 -12.87
N HIS A 4 -14.57 -6.77 -14.16
CA HIS A 4 -13.67 -6.20 -15.17
C HIS A 4 -13.51 -4.68 -15.00
N ARG A 5 -14.62 -3.97 -14.72
CA ARG A 5 -14.60 -2.53 -14.44
C ARG A 5 -13.78 -2.19 -13.20
N ALA A 6 -13.92 -2.97 -12.13
CA ALA A 6 -13.14 -2.81 -10.90
C ALA A 6 -11.65 -2.95 -11.17
N ALA A 7 -11.24 -3.97 -11.93
CA ALA A 7 -9.84 -4.17 -12.30
C ALA A 7 -9.28 -2.97 -13.09
N ILE A 8 -9.99 -2.49 -14.11
CA ILE A 8 -9.55 -1.33 -14.92
C ILE A 8 -9.47 -0.06 -14.08
N ASN A 9 -10.49 0.25 -13.28
CA ASN A 9 -10.50 1.45 -12.45
C ASN A 9 -9.35 1.42 -11.42
N THR A 10 -9.11 0.28 -10.79
CA THR A 10 -7.99 0.10 -9.86
C THR A 10 -6.64 0.29 -10.56
N TYR A 11 -6.46 -0.32 -11.74
CA TYR A 11 -5.25 -0.15 -12.53
C TYR A 11 -4.99 1.31 -12.90
N CYS A 12 -6.00 2.02 -13.40
CA CYS A 12 -5.91 3.43 -13.76
C CYS A 12 -5.56 4.30 -12.54
N SER A 13 -6.25 4.09 -11.40
CA SER A 13 -5.98 4.84 -10.17
C SER A 13 -4.55 4.64 -9.67
N LEU A 14 -4.07 3.39 -9.62
CA LEU A 14 -2.68 3.09 -9.23
C LEU A 14 -1.68 3.76 -10.16
N ALA A 15 -1.90 3.72 -11.48
CA ALA A 15 -1.02 4.39 -12.43
C ALA A 15 -0.90 5.91 -12.17
N ALA A 16 -2.03 6.61 -11.99
CA ALA A 16 -2.03 8.04 -11.67
C ALA A 16 -1.39 8.34 -10.29
N CYS A 17 -1.61 7.46 -9.31
CA CYS A 17 -1.05 7.58 -7.96
C CYS A 17 0.48 7.46 -7.97
N VAL A 18 1.05 6.57 -8.79
CA VAL A 18 2.50 6.44 -8.94
C VAL A 18 3.11 7.75 -9.46
N LEU A 19 2.55 8.30 -10.56
CA LEU A 19 3.08 9.53 -11.17
C LEU A 19 3.10 10.70 -10.18
N THR A 20 2.01 10.88 -9.45
CA THR A 20 1.89 11.97 -8.48
C THR A 20 2.73 11.76 -7.24
N SER A 21 2.82 10.53 -6.71
CA SER A 21 3.67 10.24 -5.55
C SER A 21 5.15 10.49 -5.85
N VAL A 22 5.61 10.05 -7.03
CA VAL A 22 6.98 10.30 -7.51
C VAL A 22 7.23 11.81 -7.68
N ALA A 23 6.31 12.52 -8.33
CA ALA A 23 6.43 13.96 -8.56
C ALA A 23 6.50 14.75 -7.25
N ILE A 24 5.60 14.47 -6.30
CA ILE A 24 5.56 15.15 -5.01
C ILE A 24 6.76 14.75 -4.14
N SER A 25 7.19 13.49 -4.16
CA SER A 25 8.39 13.07 -3.43
C SER A 25 9.62 13.86 -3.88
N SER A 26 9.81 14.03 -5.21
CA SER A 26 10.89 14.85 -5.75
C SER A 26 10.73 16.32 -5.37
N ALA A 27 9.52 16.88 -5.55
CA ALA A 27 9.23 18.29 -5.31
C ALA A 27 9.45 18.73 -3.85
N LEU A 28 9.16 17.86 -2.88
CA LEU A 28 9.35 18.15 -1.46
C LEU A 28 10.81 17.96 -1.01
N HIS A 29 11.62 17.23 -1.77
CA HIS A 29 13.03 17.04 -1.48
C HIS A 29 13.87 18.22 -1.97
N LYS A 30 14.74 18.79 -1.13
CA LYS A 30 15.54 19.99 -1.44
C LYS A 30 16.40 19.91 -2.71
N LYS A 31 16.79 18.69 -3.11
CA LYS A 31 17.59 18.40 -4.30
C LYS A 31 16.83 17.62 -5.40
N GLY A 32 15.51 17.49 -5.29
CA GLY A 32 14.73 16.73 -6.29
C GLY A 32 14.91 15.22 -6.26
N LYS A 33 15.49 14.63 -5.20
CA LYS A 33 15.66 13.18 -5.07
C LYS A 33 14.34 12.52 -4.63
N LEU A 34 14.20 11.24 -4.93
CA LEU A 34 13.09 10.42 -4.48
C LEU A 34 13.39 9.79 -3.13
N ASP A 35 12.37 9.64 -2.30
CA ASP A 35 12.41 8.89 -1.04
C ASP A 35 11.72 7.54 -1.24
N MET A 36 12.40 6.45 -0.88
CA MET A 36 11.86 5.10 -1.07
C MET A 36 10.68 4.80 -0.16
N VAL A 37 10.53 5.47 0.97
CA VAL A 37 9.33 5.33 1.81
C VAL A 37 8.09 5.76 1.03
N HIS A 38 8.18 6.87 0.27
CA HIS A 38 7.07 7.32 -0.58
C HIS A 38 6.83 6.35 -1.74
N ILE A 39 7.89 5.85 -2.39
CA ILE A 39 7.75 4.95 -3.54
C ILE A 39 7.13 3.61 -3.13
N GLN A 40 7.51 3.06 -1.98
CA GLN A 40 7.00 1.78 -1.49
C GLN A 40 5.57 1.87 -0.95
N ASN A 41 5.17 3.02 -0.41
CA ASN A 41 3.88 3.17 0.27
C ASN A 41 2.91 4.07 -0.49
N ALA A 42 3.23 5.35 -0.70
CA ALA A 42 2.29 6.33 -1.24
C ALA A 42 1.77 5.98 -2.64
N THR A 43 2.57 5.27 -3.43
CA THR A 43 2.17 4.76 -4.76
C THR A 43 0.98 3.79 -4.73
N LEU A 44 0.70 3.17 -3.58
CA LEU A 44 -0.39 2.23 -3.37
C LEU A 44 -1.71 2.91 -2.93
N ALA A 45 -1.66 4.19 -2.52
CA ALA A 45 -2.81 4.91 -1.96
C ALA A 45 -3.99 5.03 -2.93
N GLY A 46 -3.74 5.12 -4.23
CA GLY A 46 -4.77 5.15 -5.26
C GLY A 46 -5.60 3.86 -5.30
N GLY A 47 -4.98 2.71 -5.03
CA GLY A 47 -5.68 1.42 -4.93
C GLY A 47 -6.60 1.37 -3.71
N VAL A 48 -6.13 1.86 -2.56
CA VAL A 48 -6.95 1.98 -1.34
C VAL A 48 -8.15 2.89 -1.58
N ALA A 49 -7.93 4.06 -2.19
CA ALA A 49 -8.95 5.08 -2.37
C ALA A 49 -10.04 4.73 -3.40
N VAL A 50 -9.80 3.77 -4.30
CA VAL A 50 -10.86 3.28 -5.20
C VAL A 50 -11.52 2.00 -4.71
N GLY A 51 -11.10 1.43 -3.57
CA GLY A 51 -11.59 0.13 -3.10
C GLY A 51 -13.11 0.00 -3.07
N THR A 52 -13.83 1.04 -2.63
CA THR A 52 -15.31 1.05 -2.62
C THR A 52 -15.91 1.35 -4.00
N ALA A 53 -15.33 2.28 -4.75
CA ALA A 53 -15.94 2.84 -5.96
C ALA A 53 -15.46 2.17 -7.26
N ALA A 54 -14.45 1.30 -7.21
CA ALA A 54 -13.85 0.68 -8.39
C ALA A 54 -14.87 -0.15 -9.17
N GLU A 55 -15.73 -0.90 -8.49
CA GLU A 55 -16.82 -1.65 -9.13
C GLU A 55 -17.99 -0.76 -9.57
N MET A 56 -18.07 0.48 -9.09
CA MET A 56 -19.09 1.44 -9.49
C MET A 56 -18.69 2.16 -10.78
N MET A 57 -19.63 2.85 -11.41
CA MET A 57 -19.39 3.60 -12.64
C MET A 57 -18.73 4.96 -12.37
N LEU A 58 -17.47 4.93 -11.91
CA LEU A 58 -16.60 6.12 -11.82
C LEU A 58 -16.20 6.68 -13.20
N MET A 59 -16.31 5.85 -14.25
CA MET A 59 -15.59 6.00 -15.52
C MET A 59 -14.05 6.03 -15.31
N PRO A 60 -13.24 5.61 -16.30
CA PRO A 60 -11.78 5.52 -16.10
C PRO A 60 -11.12 6.84 -15.70
N TYR A 61 -11.64 7.98 -16.18
CA TYR A 61 -11.12 9.30 -15.80
C TYR A 61 -11.37 9.63 -14.32
N GLY A 62 -12.49 9.18 -13.74
CA GLY A 62 -12.78 9.38 -12.32
C GLY A 62 -11.77 8.63 -11.46
N ALA A 63 -11.41 7.40 -11.84
CA ALA A 63 -10.37 6.64 -11.17
C ALA A 63 -8.98 7.29 -11.26
N LEU A 64 -8.62 7.85 -12.43
CA LEU A 64 -7.38 8.61 -12.59
C LEU A 64 -7.33 9.83 -11.66
N ILE A 65 -8.43 10.57 -11.51
CA ILE A 65 -8.52 11.74 -10.62
C ILE A 65 -8.34 11.31 -9.16
N VAL A 66 -9.01 10.24 -8.73
CA VAL A 66 -8.88 9.72 -7.35
C VAL A 66 -7.42 9.31 -7.07
N GLY A 67 -6.80 8.55 -7.96
CA GLY A 67 -5.41 8.14 -7.84
C GLY A 67 -4.43 9.32 -7.80
N PHE A 68 -4.62 10.30 -8.70
CA PHE A 68 -3.83 11.53 -8.74
C PHE A 68 -3.87 12.28 -7.40
N VAL A 69 -5.07 12.50 -6.86
CA VAL A 69 -5.23 13.22 -5.59
C VAL A 69 -4.65 12.44 -4.42
N CYS A 70 -4.86 11.12 -4.37
CA CYS A 70 -4.41 10.30 -3.26
C CYS A 70 -2.88 10.12 -3.21
N GLY A 71 -2.20 10.07 -4.36
CA GLY A 71 -0.73 10.05 -4.38
C GLY A 71 -0.12 11.32 -3.80
N ILE A 72 -0.71 12.47 -4.08
CA ILE A 72 -0.32 13.76 -3.49
C ILE A 72 -0.57 13.75 -1.97
N ILE A 73 -1.79 13.43 -1.54
CA ILE A 73 -2.19 13.46 -0.12
C ILE A 73 -1.34 12.48 0.70
N SER A 74 -1.13 11.26 0.21
CA SER A 74 -0.33 10.24 0.90
C SER A 74 1.10 10.70 1.08
N THR A 75 1.74 11.22 0.02
CA THR A 75 3.12 11.72 0.08
C THR A 75 3.26 12.92 1.03
N LEU A 76 2.31 13.86 1.02
CA LEU A 76 2.27 14.95 2.00
C LEU A 76 2.07 14.43 3.43
N GLY A 77 1.29 13.35 3.59
CA GLY A 77 1.08 12.69 4.87
C GLY A 77 2.38 12.14 5.45
N PHE A 78 3.19 11.47 4.64
CA PHE A 78 4.51 11.00 5.05
C PHE A 78 5.43 12.15 5.47
N VAL A 79 5.51 13.22 4.67
CA VAL A 79 6.45 14.32 4.92
C VAL A 79 6.04 15.22 6.09
N TYR A 80 4.74 15.52 6.22
CA TYR A 80 4.27 16.55 7.15
C TYR A 80 3.36 16.03 8.25
N LEU A 81 2.44 15.12 7.92
CA LEU A 81 1.44 14.68 8.89
C LEU A 81 2.05 13.70 9.90
N THR A 82 2.84 12.73 9.44
CA THR A 82 3.45 11.72 10.33
C THR A 82 4.30 12.37 11.43
N PRO A 83 5.25 13.29 11.12
CA PRO A 83 6.02 13.97 12.16
C PRO A 83 5.15 14.84 13.07
N PHE A 84 4.07 15.43 12.55
CA PHE A 84 3.14 16.22 13.34
C PHE A 84 2.36 15.35 14.34
N LEU A 85 1.81 14.22 13.91
CA LEU A 85 1.08 13.28 14.76
C LEU A 85 1.99 12.72 15.87
N GLU A 86 3.21 12.36 15.52
CA GLU A 86 4.20 11.88 16.48
C GLU A 86 4.53 12.95 17.54
N SER A 87 4.91 14.14 17.10
CA SER A 87 5.38 15.21 18.00
C SER A 87 4.28 15.89 18.83
N ARG A 88 3.04 15.94 18.31
CA ARG A 88 1.94 16.72 18.93
C ARG A 88 0.82 15.88 19.50
N LEU A 89 0.64 14.66 19.02
CA LEU A 89 -0.44 13.77 19.44
C LEU A 89 0.07 12.44 20.01
N HIS A 90 1.40 12.24 20.06
CA HIS A 90 2.03 11.02 20.57
C HIS A 90 1.58 9.75 19.83
N ILE A 91 1.38 9.85 18.52
CA ILE A 91 1.01 8.72 17.66
C ILE A 91 2.25 8.31 16.84
N GLN A 92 2.86 7.21 17.23
CA GLN A 92 4.01 6.60 16.56
C GLN A 92 3.52 5.58 15.54
N ASP A 93 3.51 5.96 14.26
CA ASP A 93 3.04 5.13 13.14
C ASP A 93 4.24 4.68 12.28
N THR A 94 4.85 3.54 12.65
CA THR A 94 6.11 3.03 12.08
C THR A 94 6.12 2.97 10.55
N CYS A 95 5.02 2.54 9.94
CA CYS A 95 4.93 2.40 8.48
C CYS A 95 4.15 3.55 7.82
N GLY A 96 3.68 4.54 8.60
CA GLY A 96 2.80 5.59 8.09
C GLY A 96 1.48 5.04 7.52
N ILE A 97 0.90 4.01 8.14
CA ILE A 97 -0.35 3.38 7.68
C ILE A 97 -1.51 4.38 7.65
N ASN A 98 -1.47 5.46 8.43
CA ASN A 98 -2.45 6.54 8.32
C ASN A 98 -2.41 7.23 6.95
N ASN A 99 -1.23 7.38 6.35
CA ASN A 99 -1.06 8.05 5.06
C ASN A 99 -1.38 7.16 3.86
N LEU A 100 -1.28 5.84 4.02
CA LEU A 100 -1.59 4.87 2.97
C LEU A 100 -3.01 4.29 3.11
N HIS A 101 -3.39 3.83 4.29
CA HIS A 101 -4.65 3.16 4.55
C HIS A 101 -5.70 4.09 5.14
N GLY A 102 -5.35 4.85 6.19
CA GLY A 102 -6.31 5.67 6.95
C GLY A 102 -6.98 6.74 6.11
N ILE A 103 -6.22 7.76 5.70
CA ILE A 103 -6.74 8.89 4.93
C ILE A 103 -7.24 8.46 3.54
N PRO A 104 -6.48 7.69 2.73
CA PRO A 104 -6.98 7.21 1.45
C PRO A 104 -8.21 6.31 1.58
N GLY A 105 -8.34 5.52 2.65
CA GLY A 105 -9.52 4.70 2.94
C GLY A 105 -10.75 5.54 3.25
N ILE A 106 -10.61 6.60 4.06
CA ILE A 106 -11.70 7.56 4.32
C ILE A 106 -12.11 8.26 3.01
N ILE A 107 -11.15 8.70 2.20
CA ILE A 107 -11.42 9.27 0.87
C ILE A 107 -12.19 8.26 0.02
N GLY A 108 -11.78 7.00 -0.01
CA GLY A 108 -12.46 5.96 -0.78
C GLY A 108 -13.89 5.68 -0.32
N GLY A 109 -14.16 5.70 0.99
CA GLY A 109 -15.51 5.61 1.52
C GLY A 109 -16.40 6.79 1.08
N ILE A 110 -15.86 8.01 1.08
CA ILE A 110 -16.56 9.21 0.61
C ILE A 110 -16.80 9.15 -0.90
N VAL A 111 -15.78 8.78 -1.69
CA VAL A 111 -15.91 8.60 -3.14
C VAL A 111 -16.98 7.56 -3.44
N GLY A 112 -16.96 6.41 -2.77
CA GLY A 112 -17.99 5.37 -2.89
C GLY A 112 -19.40 5.88 -2.56
N ALA A 113 -19.57 6.67 -1.51
CA ALA A 113 -20.85 7.26 -1.16
C ALA A 113 -21.36 8.23 -2.24
N VAL A 114 -20.48 9.09 -2.76
CA VAL A 114 -20.81 10.05 -3.83
C VAL A 114 -21.14 9.32 -5.13
N THR A 115 -20.34 8.33 -5.52
CA THR A 115 -20.58 7.53 -6.73
C THR A 115 -21.89 6.75 -6.62
N ALA A 116 -22.21 6.18 -5.46
CA ALA A 116 -23.48 5.52 -5.21
C ALA A 116 -24.66 6.50 -5.27
N ALA A 117 -24.54 7.69 -4.66
CA ALA A 117 -25.57 8.72 -4.71
C ALA A 117 -25.82 9.30 -6.11
N SER A 118 -24.80 9.26 -6.97
CA SER A 118 -24.83 9.76 -8.34
C SER A 118 -25.26 8.71 -9.35
N ALA A 119 -25.49 7.46 -8.91
CA ALA A 119 -25.94 6.40 -9.78
C ALA A 119 -27.32 6.73 -10.38
N SER A 120 -27.41 6.66 -11.70
CA SER A 120 -28.61 7.04 -12.45
C SER A 120 -29.07 5.91 -13.38
N LEU A 121 -30.34 5.97 -13.75
CA LEU A 121 -30.94 5.02 -14.69
C LEU A 121 -30.29 5.08 -16.08
N GLU A 122 -29.87 6.27 -16.50
CA GLU A 122 -29.20 6.48 -17.79
C GLU A 122 -27.86 5.76 -17.87
N VAL A 123 -27.09 5.78 -16.78
CA VAL A 123 -25.74 5.23 -16.73
C VAL A 123 -25.76 3.72 -16.47
N TYR A 124 -26.62 3.24 -15.57
CA TYR A 124 -26.65 1.84 -15.15
C TYR A 124 -27.73 0.99 -15.84
N GLY A 125 -28.75 1.62 -16.45
CA GLY A 125 -29.99 0.93 -16.81
C GLY A 125 -30.78 0.48 -15.57
N LYS A 126 -32.04 0.06 -15.78
CA LYS A 126 -32.92 -0.37 -14.67
C LYS A 126 -32.37 -1.62 -13.97
N GLU A 127 -32.02 -2.63 -14.75
CA GLU A 127 -31.52 -3.91 -14.24
C GLU A 127 -30.12 -3.76 -13.63
N GLY A 128 -29.23 -2.98 -14.27
CA GLY A 128 -27.88 -2.76 -13.77
C GLY A 128 -27.85 -1.98 -12.45
N LEU A 129 -28.78 -1.04 -12.23
CA LEU A 129 -28.89 -0.31 -10.97
C LEU A 129 -29.34 -1.23 -9.82
N VAL A 130 -30.35 -2.07 -10.07
CA VAL A 130 -30.84 -3.05 -9.08
C VAL A 130 -29.76 -4.08 -8.76
N HIS A 131 -29.04 -4.59 -9.77
CA HIS A 131 -28.00 -5.59 -9.58
C HIS A 131 -26.74 -5.02 -8.89
N SER A 132 -26.35 -3.79 -9.21
CA SER A 132 -25.11 -3.19 -8.69
C SER A 132 -25.23 -2.75 -7.22
N PHE A 133 -26.42 -2.41 -6.75
CA PHE A 133 -26.65 -1.95 -5.36
C PHE A 133 -27.56 -2.86 -4.54
N ASP A 134 -27.96 -3.99 -5.11
CA ASP A 134 -28.87 -4.98 -4.51
C ASP A 134 -30.18 -4.34 -4.02
N PHE A 135 -30.87 -3.61 -4.90
CA PHE A 135 -32.17 -3.01 -4.58
C PHE A 135 -33.30 -4.05 -4.62
N GLN A 136 -33.12 -5.12 -3.83
CA GLN A 136 -34.06 -6.22 -3.63
C GLN A 136 -34.35 -6.40 -2.13
N GLY A 137 -35.37 -7.21 -1.80
CA GLY A 137 -35.75 -7.49 -0.41
C GLY A 137 -36.03 -6.22 0.40
N PHE A 138 -35.31 -6.05 1.52
CA PHE A 138 -35.47 -4.88 2.40
C PHE A 138 -35.01 -3.55 1.78
N LYS A 139 -34.23 -3.59 0.68
CA LYS A 139 -33.77 -2.41 -0.06
C LYS A 139 -34.66 -2.06 -1.25
N ARG A 140 -35.81 -2.71 -1.42
CA ARG A 140 -36.67 -2.54 -2.60
C ARG A 140 -37.06 -1.08 -2.87
N ASP A 141 -37.30 -0.31 -1.81
CA ASP A 141 -37.70 1.11 -1.90
C ASP A 141 -36.51 2.07 -1.77
N TRP A 142 -35.28 1.55 -1.75
CA TRP A 142 -34.10 2.39 -1.65
C TRP A 142 -33.83 3.14 -2.95
N THR A 143 -33.31 4.35 -2.80
CA THR A 143 -32.84 5.18 -3.91
C THR A 143 -31.33 5.27 -3.89
N ALA A 144 -30.72 5.65 -5.03
CA ALA A 144 -29.28 5.96 -5.10
C ALA A 144 -28.82 6.91 -3.97
N ARG A 145 -29.61 7.95 -3.69
CA ARG A 145 -29.34 8.88 -2.58
C ARG A 145 -29.38 8.20 -1.21
N THR A 146 -30.29 7.25 -1.01
CA THR A 146 -30.36 6.46 0.23
C THR A 146 -29.13 5.56 0.36
N GLN A 147 -28.76 4.87 -0.72
CA GLN A 147 -27.55 4.06 -0.76
C GLN A 147 -26.29 4.89 -0.40
N GLY A 148 -26.14 6.08 -0.96
CA GLY A 148 -25.04 6.99 -0.62
C GLY A 148 -25.00 7.39 0.86
N LYS A 149 -26.15 7.63 1.50
CA LYS A 149 -26.22 7.89 2.95
C LYS A 149 -25.76 6.69 3.76
N PHE A 150 -26.21 5.49 3.38
CA PHE A 150 -25.82 4.26 4.07
C PHE A 150 -24.33 3.91 3.89
N GLN A 151 -23.69 4.30 2.78
CA GLN A 151 -22.24 4.21 2.64
C GLN A 151 -21.52 5.09 3.68
N ILE A 152 -21.99 6.32 3.91
CA ILE A 152 -21.43 7.20 4.96
C ILE A 152 -21.69 6.64 6.36
N TYR A 153 -22.89 6.12 6.62
CA TYR A 153 -23.17 5.45 7.90
C TYR A 153 -22.25 4.26 8.13
N GLY A 154 -21.99 3.46 7.09
CA GLY A 154 -21.00 2.38 7.14
C GLY A 154 -19.61 2.89 7.50
N LEU A 155 -19.14 3.96 6.86
CA LEU A 155 -17.84 4.58 7.18
C LEU A 155 -17.76 5.03 8.65
N LEU A 156 -18.79 5.71 9.16
CA LEU A 156 -18.83 6.19 10.54
C LEU A 156 -18.84 5.03 11.55
N VAL A 157 -19.61 3.97 11.27
CA VAL A 157 -19.63 2.75 12.09
C VAL A 157 -18.26 2.08 12.10
N THR A 158 -17.60 1.96 10.93
CA THR A 158 -16.24 1.40 10.83
C THR A 158 -15.25 2.19 11.68
N LEU A 159 -15.26 3.53 11.61
CA LEU A 159 -14.38 4.38 12.41
C LEU A 159 -14.65 4.23 13.92
N ALA A 160 -15.92 4.19 14.32
CA ALA A 160 -16.30 4.01 15.73
C ALA A 160 -15.83 2.64 16.25
N MET A 161 -16.05 1.57 15.48
CA MET A 161 -15.62 0.22 15.84
C MET A 161 -14.10 0.09 15.87
N ALA A 162 -13.39 0.69 14.92
CA ALA A 162 -11.93 0.68 14.88
C ALA A 162 -11.32 1.40 16.10
N LEU A 163 -11.87 2.56 16.48
CA LEU A 163 -11.40 3.31 17.65
C LEU A 163 -11.69 2.55 18.94
N MET A 164 -12.93 2.09 19.16
CA MET A 164 -13.30 1.36 20.37
C MET A 164 -12.53 0.04 20.49
N GLY A 165 -12.49 -0.75 19.41
CA GLY A 165 -11.75 -2.00 19.37
C GLY A 165 -10.25 -1.80 19.57
N GLY A 166 -9.66 -0.79 18.92
CA GLY A 166 -8.26 -0.43 19.07
C GLY A 166 -7.90 0.00 20.49
N ILE A 167 -8.76 0.76 21.18
CA ILE A 167 -8.56 1.12 22.60
C ILE A 167 -8.58 -0.13 23.47
N ILE A 168 -9.59 -1.01 23.31
CA ILE A 168 -9.72 -2.22 24.14
C ILE A 168 -8.50 -3.13 23.94
N VAL A 169 -8.16 -3.44 22.67
CA VAL A 169 -7.02 -4.31 22.35
C VAL A 169 -5.71 -3.65 22.79
N GLY A 170 -5.54 -2.34 22.58
CA GLY A 170 -4.36 -1.60 23.03
C GLY A 170 -4.17 -1.63 24.55
N LEU A 171 -5.25 -1.51 25.34
CA LEU A 171 -5.20 -1.65 26.79
C LEU A 171 -4.79 -3.05 27.24
N ILE A 172 -5.28 -4.09 26.55
CA ILE A 172 -4.89 -5.49 26.81
C ILE A 172 -3.41 -5.70 26.48
N LEU A 173 -2.95 -5.22 25.31
CA LEU A 173 -1.57 -5.37 24.86
C LEU A 173 -0.57 -4.53 25.67
N ARG A 174 -1.03 -3.50 26.39
CA ARG A 174 -0.19 -2.71 27.30
C ARG A 174 0.22 -3.46 28.57
N LEU A 175 -0.44 -4.57 28.91
CA LEU A 175 -0.11 -5.34 30.11
C LEU A 175 1.31 -5.96 30.00
N PRO A 176 2.10 -6.04 31.10
CA PRO A 176 3.54 -6.32 31.03
C PRO A 176 3.90 -7.83 31.01
N PHE A 177 3.06 -8.67 30.40
CA PHE A 177 3.26 -10.14 30.42
C PHE A 177 3.36 -10.76 29.02
N TRP A 178 3.50 -9.94 27.98
CA TRP A 178 3.59 -10.39 26.59
C TRP A 178 5.03 -10.56 26.08
N GLY A 179 6.03 -10.15 26.88
CA GLY A 179 7.43 -10.19 26.48
C GLY A 179 7.80 -9.12 25.46
N GLN A 180 7.12 -7.96 25.47
CA GLN A 180 7.44 -6.79 24.65
C GLN A 180 8.85 -6.23 24.96
N PRO A 181 9.55 -5.61 23.98
CA PRO A 181 10.88 -5.07 24.22
C PRO A 181 10.82 -3.80 25.08
N SER A 182 11.95 -3.40 25.65
CA SER A 182 12.11 -2.06 26.19
C SER A 182 12.19 -1.04 25.05
N ASP A 183 11.90 0.24 25.34
CA ASP A 183 11.91 1.33 24.36
C ASP A 183 13.22 1.42 23.55
N GLU A 184 14.36 1.12 24.19
CA GLU A 184 15.70 1.14 23.55
C GLU A 184 15.99 -0.08 22.65
N ASN A 185 15.21 -1.16 22.78
CA ASN A 185 15.36 -2.41 22.04
C ASN A 185 14.25 -2.63 21.00
N CYS A 186 13.43 -1.61 20.74
CA CYS A 186 12.47 -1.66 19.63
C CYS A 186 13.19 -1.75 18.28
N PHE A 187 12.59 -2.50 17.34
CA PHE A 187 13.09 -2.71 15.97
C PHE A 187 14.41 -3.51 15.87
N GLU A 188 14.78 -4.24 16.93
CA GLU A 188 15.94 -5.16 16.94
C GLU A 188 15.48 -6.62 16.87
N ASP A 189 15.88 -7.32 15.81
CA ASP A 189 15.49 -8.72 15.59
C ASP A 189 16.11 -9.65 16.64
N ALA A 190 17.31 -9.35 17.14
CA ALA A 190 18.01 -10.18 18.13
C ALA A 190 17.27 -10.38 19.46
N VAL A 191 16.25 -9.55 19.75
CA VAL A 191 15.38 -9.73 20.92
C VAL A 191 14.57 -11.03 20.82
N TYR A 192 14.20 -11.44 19.61
CA TYR A 192 13.28 -12.57 19.38
C TYR A 192 13.85 -13.65 18.46
N TRP A 193 14.95 -13.39 17.76
CA TRP A 193 15.53 -14.30 16.78
C TRP A 193 16.96 -14.68 17.16
N GLU A 194 17.33 -15.92 16.84
CA GLU A 194 18.73 -16.34 16.79
C GLU A 194 19.40 -15.68 15.60
N MET A 195 20.53 -15.00 15.83
CA MET A 195 21.19 -14.22 14.80
C MET A 195 22.19 -15.07 14.01
N PRO A 196 22.39 -14.81 12.69
CA PRO A 196 23.36 -15.55 11.91
C PRO A 196 24.79 -15.43 12.49
N GLU A 197 25.41 -16.56 12.80
CA GLU A 197 26.73 -16.66 13.46
C GLU A 197 27.87 -15.92 12.74
N GLY A 198 27.74 -15.68 11.42
CA GLY A 198 28.74 -14.95 10.62
C GLY A 198 28.69 -13.43 10.74
N ASN A 199 27.62 -12.88 11.33
CA ASN A 199 27.39 -11.44 11.44
C ASN A 199 27.26 -10.97 12.91
N SER A 200 27.49 -11.84 13.88
CA SER A 200 27.54 -11.45 15.29
C SER A 200 28.61 -10.38 15.48
N THR A 201 28.17 -9.15 15.73
CA THR A 201 28.98 -7.95 15.96
C THR A 201 29.67 -8.02 17.33
N VAL A 202 30.50 -9.03 17.54
CA VAL A 202 31.70 -8.79 18.34
C VAL A 202 32.59 -7.96 17.42
N TYR A 203 32.71 -6.66 17.69
CA TYR A 203 33.74 -5.83 17.08
C TYR A 203 35.10 -6.49 17.39
N ILE A 204 35.66 -7.19 16.41
CA ILE A 204 37.05 -7.64 16.44
C ILE A 204 37.86 -6.46 15.89
N PRO A 205 38.68 -5.78 16.70
CA PRO A 205 39.58 -4.76 16.18
C PRO A 205 40.43 -5.41 15.10
N GLU A 206 40.48 -4.83 13.90
CA GLU A 206 41.40 -5.29 12.87
C GLU A 206 42.81 -5.28 13.46
N ASP A 207 43.39 -6.47 13.64
CA ASP A 207 44.78 -6.62 14.01
C ASP A 207 45.61 -6.07 12.84
N PRO A 208 46.35 -4.96 13.02
CA PRO A 208 47.14 -4.35 11.95
C PRO A 208 48.28 -5.25 11.44
N THR A 209 48.48 -6.43 12.04
CA THR A 209 49.47 -7.42 11.60
C THR A 209 48.91 -8.48 10.63
N PHE A 210 47.59 -8.55 10.41
CA PHE A 210 46.99 -9.55 9.53
C PHE A 210 47.10 -9.14 8.05
N LYS A 211 48.06 -9.73 7.33
CA LYS A 211 48.14 -9.59 5.86
C LYS A 211 46.97 -10.32 5.20
N PRO A 212 46.26 -9.71 4.22
CA PRO A 212 45.24 -10.42 3.47
C PRO A 212 45.88 -11.59 2.71
N SER A 213 45.32 -12.79 2.84
CA SER A 213 45.64 -13.88 1.92
C SER A 213 45.18 -13.47 0.51
N GLY A 214 46.10 -13.52 -0.46
CA GLY A 214 45.85 -13.15 -1.85
C GLY A 214 44.71 -13.95 -2.48
N PRO A 215 44.16 -13.50 -3.62
CA PRO A 215 42.98 -14.10 -4.22
C PRO A 215 43.26 -15.55 -4.64
N SER A 216 42.60 -16.49 -3.97
CA SER A 216 42.55 -17.88 -4.40
C SER A 216 41.62 -17.99 -5.60
N VAL A 217 42.20 -18.05 -6.80
CA VAL A 217 41.49 -18.41 -8.03
C VAL A 217 41.05 -19.88 -7.89
N PRO A 218 39.75 -20.22 -8.03
CA PRO A 218 39.34 -21.62 -8.04
C PRO A 218 39.83 -22.29 -9.32
N SER A 219 40.57 -23.39 -9.19
CA SER A 219 40.96 -24.24 -10.32
C SER A 219 39.74 -25.01 -10.84
N VAL A 220 39.21 -24.57 -11.97
CA VAL A 220 38.22 -25.35 -12.74
C VAL A 220 38.96 -26.46 -13.50
N PRO A 221 38.57 -27.75 -13.40
CA PRO A 221 39.15 -28.80 -14.23
C PRO A 221 38.71 -28.60 -15.69
N MET A 222 39.67 -28.62 -16.62
CA MET A 222 39.39 -28.59 -18.06
C MET A 222 38.60 -29.83 -18.49
N VAL A 223 37.37 -29.63 -18.94
CA VAL A 223 36.62 -30.63 -19.71
C VAL A 223 37.13 -30.57 -21.17
N SER A 224 37.52 -31.72 -21.71
CA SER A 224 38.05 -31.87 -23.06
C SER A 224 37.03 -31.48 -24.14
N PRO A 225 37.45 -30.88 -25.28
CA PRO A 225 36.54 -30.50 -26.34
C PRO A 225 36.06 -31.71 -27.15
N LEU A 226 34.74 -31.85 -27.27
CA LEU A 226 34.09 -32.76 -28.22
C LEU A 226 34.32 -32.27 -29.67
N PRO A 227 34.50 -33.15 -30.67
CA PRO A 227 34.82 -32.75 -32.02
C PRO A 227 33.60 -32.16 -32.76
N MET A 228 33.84 -31.08 -33.50
CA MET A 228 32.92 -30.52 -34.49
C MET A 228 32.59 -31.55 -35.58
N ALA A 229 31.30 -31.83 -35.77
CA ALA A 229 30.78 -32.52 -36.93
C ALA A 229 30.02 -31.54 -37.83
N SER A 230 30.45 -31.54 -39.09
CA SER A 230 30.14 -30.71 -40.23
C SER A 230 28.68 -30.75 -40.73
N SER A 231 28.34 -29.66 -41.42
CA SER A 231 27.47 -29.54 -42.62
C SER A 231 25.96 -29.75 -42.51
N VAL A 232 25.27 -28.63 -42.75
CA VAL A 232 23.92 -28.44 -43.30
C VAL A 232 23.69 -29.34 -44.54
N PRO A 233 22.44 -29.78 -44.78
CA PRO A 233 21.76 -29.30 -45.99
C PRO A 233 20.34 -28.76 -45.74
N LEU A 234 19.97 -27.84 -46.63
CA LEU A 234 18.71 -27.13 -46.78
C LEU A 234 17.69 -27.97 -47.59
N VAL A 235 16.39 -27.74 -47.33
CA VAL A 235 15.23 -27.78 -48.28
C VAL A 235 14.61 -29.18 -48.52
N PRO A 236 13.29 -29.35 -48.84
CA PRO A 236 12.28 -28.42 -49.40
C PRO A 236 11.66 -27.40 -48.44
#